data_AF-I9LAU6-F1
#
_entry.id   AF-I9LAU6-F1
#
_cell.length_a   1.000
_cell.length_b   1.000
_cell.length_c   1.000
_cell.angle_alpha   90.00
_cell.angle_beta   90.00
_cell.angle_gamma   90.00
#
_symmetry.space_group_name_H-M   'P 1'
#
loop_
_entity.id
_entity.type
_entity.pdbx_description
1 polymer ?
#
loop_
_entity_poly.entity_id
_entity_poly.type
_entity_poly.pdbx_seq_one_letter_code
_entity_poly.pdbx_strand_id
1 'polypeptide(L)'
;MQIKVMTNILERNDQVAAALQERFKKAGILVINLLGSPGCGKTSLLEKTIKALKETLSIAVIEGDLFTAKDAERIEEHGVPVVQINTGGGCHLDANMIHDVLDCLDLGVLDMIVIENVGNLVCPAEFNIGEDCKVTVLSITEGDDKPLKYPLIFKQASAVILNKVDLLPYTNFDLKAAEKDITAIHPGVTLLPVSCQTGEGLEVWFNWLIKQVQIKKGKESK
;
A
#
# COMPACT_ATOMS: atom_id res chain seq x y z
N MET A 1 -18.50 17.62 21.80
CA MET A 1 -17.87 16.54 22.59
C MET A 1 -17.23 15.43 21.73
N GLN A 2 -17.54 15.32 20.42
CA GLN A 2 -16.92 14.34 19.50
C GLN A 2 -15.46 14.64 19.12
N ILE A 3 -15.06 15.92 19.04
CA ILE A 3 -13.71 16.33 18.58
C ILE A 3 -12.60 15.76 19.48
N LYS A 4 -12.81 15.73 20.81
CA LYS A 4 -11.78 15.25 21.75
C LYS A 4 -11.57 13.74 21.70
N VAL A 5 -12.58 12.97 21.28
CA VAL A 5 -12.50 11.50 21.25
C VAL A 5 -11.75 11.01 20.01
N MET A 6 -12.03 11.56 18.83
CA MET A 6 -11.31 11.16 17.61
C MET A 6 -9.82 11.54 17.65
N THR A 7 -9.49 12.76 18.12
CA THR A 7 -8.09 13.16 18.28
C THR A 7 -7.33 12.22 19.21
N ASN A 8 -7.94 11.80 20.32
CA ASN A 8 -7.33 10.84 21.24
C ASN A 8 -7.11 9.44 20.62
N ILE A 9 -7.96 9.01 19.68
CA ILE A 9 -7.80 7.72 18.99
C ILE A 9 -6.60 7.79 18.03
N LEU A 10 -6.53 8.84 17.21
CA LEU A 10 -5.43 9.03 16.27
C LEU A 10 -4.09 9.24 16.98
N GLU A 11 -4.06 10.03 18.06
CA GLU A 11 -2.85 10.21 18.87
C GLU A 11 -2.34 8.90 19.47
N ARG A 12 -3.24 8.02 19.95
CA ARG A 12 -2.86 6.69 20.45
C ARG A 12 -2.37 5.78 19.33
N ASN A 13 -3.03 5.80 18.18
CA ASN A 13 -2.59 5.08 17.00
C ASN A 13 -1.18 5.51 16.59
N ASP A 14 -0.90 6.82 16.56
CA ASP A 14 0.39 7.37 16.15
C ASP A 14 1.53 7.00 17.10
N GLN A 15 1.26 6.83 18.40
CA GLN A 15 2.25 6.32 19.36
C GLN A 15 2.67 4.89 19.03
N VAL A 16 1.71 4.02 18.66
CA VAL A 16 1.98 2.63 18.29
C VAL A 16 2.67 2.59 16.91
N ALA A 17 2.20 3.40 15.96
CA ALA A 17 2.82 3.53 14.64
C ALA A 17 4.29 3.97 14.73
N ALA A 18 4.61 4.92 15.62
CA ALA A 18 5.99 5.36 15.85
C ALA A 18 6.87 4.24 16.42
N ALA A 19 6.34 3.43 17.34
CA ALA A 19 7.07 2.28 17.88
C ALA A 19 7.30 1.20 16.81
N LEU A 20 6.31 0.94 15.96
CA LEU A 20 6.44 0.04 14.80
C LEU A 20 7.48 0.55 13.82
N GLN A 21 7.42 1.83 13.46
CA GLN A 21 8.39 2.45 12.56
C GLN A 21 9.82 2.29 13.06
N GLU A 22 10.06 2.46 14.37
CA GLU A 22 11.38 2.25 14.95
C GLU A 22 11.82 0.78 14.90
N ARG A 23 10.89 -0.19 15.09
CA ARG A 23 11.18 -1.62 14.91
C ARG A 23 11.58 -1.92 13.46
N PHE A 24 10.80 -1.47 12.49
CA PHE A 24 11.09 -1.66 11.06
C PHE A 24 12.38 -0.97 10.64
N LYS A 25 12.62 0.23 11.18
CA LYS A 25 13.84 1.00 10.92
C LYS A 25 15.09 0.29 11.45
N LYS A 26 15.04 -0.30 12.65
CA LYS A 26 16.17 -1.07 13.23
C LYS A 26 16.45 -2.39 12.51
N ALA A 27 15.46 -2.92 11.81
CA ALA A 27 15.59 -4.14 11.02
C ALA A 27 15.93 -3.86 9.55
N GLY A 28 16.09 -2.60 9.14
CA GLY A 28 16.33 -2.24 7.75
C GLY A 28 15.21 -2.61 6.77
N ILE A 29 13.99 -2.86 7.26
CA ILE A 29 12.85 -3.35 6.44
C ILE A 29 12.08 -2.18 5.84
N LEU A 30 11.85 -2.21 4.53
CA LEU A 30 10.93 -1.30 3.88
C LEU A 30 9.49 -1.75 4.14
N VAL A 31 8.65 -0.87 4.67
CA VAL A 31 7.22 -1.16 4.86
C VAL A 31 6.37 -0.32 3.91
N ILE A 32 5.59 -0.99 3.08
CA ILE A 32 4.65 -0.37 2.13
C ILE A 32 3.22 -0.62 2.59
N ASN A 33 2.42 0.44 2.69
CA ASN A 33 0.98 0.36 2.90
C ASN A 33 0.25 0.56 1.56
N LEU A 34 -0.30 -0.51 1.00
CA LEU A 34 -0.99 -0.51 -0.28
C LEU A 34 -2.47 -0.19 -0.07
N LEU A 35 -2.88 1.00 -0.54
CA LEU A 35 -4.21 1.55 -0.39
C LEU A 35 -4.94 1.57 -1.73
N GLY A 36 -6.26 1.66 -1.70
CA GLY A 36 -7.09 1.72 -2.90
C GLY A 36 -8.49 1.20 -2.65
N SER A 37 -9.40 1.41 -3.60
CA SER A 37 -10.77 0.92 -3.50
C SER A 37 -10.87 -0.61 -3.63
N PRO A 38 -12.03 -1.21 -3.31
CA PRO A 38 -12.28 -2.62 -3.63
C PRO A 38 -12.17 -2.88 -5.13
N GLY A 39 -11.40 -3.89 -5.52
CA GLY A 39 -11.28 -4.30 -6.92
C GLY A 39 -10.38 -3.41 -7.80
N CYS A 40 -9.66 -2.43 -7.24
CA CYS A 40 -8.70 -1.63 -8.02
C CYS A 40 -7.46 -2.42 -8.48
N GLY A 41 -7.24 -3.60 -7.90
CA GLY A 41 -6.20 -4.56 -8.30
C GLY A 41 -4.95 -4.56 -7.41
N LYS A 42 -5.09 -4.23 -6.11
CA LYS A 42 -4.02 -4.31 -5.11
C LYS A 42 -3.38 -5.70 -5.05
N THR A 43 -4.18 -6.74 -4.81
CA THR A 43 -3.73 -8.13 -4.80
C THR A 43 -3.03 -8.52 -6.09
N SER A 44 -3.59 -8.18 -7.26
CA SER A 44 -2.96 -8.50 -8.55
C SER A 44 -1.63 -7.78 -8.75
N LEU A 45 -1.51 -6.52 -8.32
CA LEU A 45 -0.24 -5.80 -8.34
C LEU A 45 0.79 -6.48 -7.42
N LEU A 46 0.35 -6.92 -6.24
CA LEU A 46 1.19 -7.61 -5.26
C LEU A 46 1.65 -8.99 -5.76
N GLU A 47 0.77 -9.81 -6.32
CA GLU A 47 1.11 -11.10 -6.94
C GLU A 47 2.18 -10.94 -8.04
N LYS A 48 2.05 -9.91 -8.89
CA LYS A 48 3.06 -9.61 -9.93
C LYS A 48 4.38 -9.14 -9.32
N THR A 49 4.32 -8.34 -8.27
CA THR A 49 5.49 -7.85 -7.54
C THR A 49 6.26 -9.00 -6.91
N ILE A 50 5.59 -9.87 -6.18
CA ILE A 50 6.21 -11.05 -5.54
C ILE A 50 6.83 -11.94 -6.61
N LYS A 51 6.10 -12.25 -7.69
CA LYS A 51 6.61 -13.08 -8.77
C LYS A 51 7.88 -12.52 -9.39
N ALA A 52 7.99 -11.21 -9.54
CA ALA A 52 9.15 -10.56 -10.14
C ALA A 52 10.35 -10.44 -9.19
N LEU A 53 10.10 -10.26 -7.88
CA LEU A 53 11.12 -9.81 -6.93
C LEU A 53 11.50 -10.82 -5.84
N LYS A 54 10.73 -11.90 -5.62
CA LYS A 54 10.99 -12.83 -4.50
C LYS A 54 12.33 -13.56 -4.55
N GLU A 55 12.93 -13.68 -5.74
CA GLU A 55 14.24 -14.33 -5.91
C GLU A 55 15.41 -13.37 -5.54
N THR A 56 15.14 -12.07 -5.41
CA THR A 56 16.14 -11.04 -5.12
C THR A 56 15.87 -10.28 -3.83
N LEU A 57 14.63 -10.29 -3.35
CA LEU A 57 14.19 -9.66 -2.11
C LEU A 57 13.43 -10.67 -1.25
N SER A 58 13.72 -10.69 0.05
CA SER A 58 12.89 -11.39 1.04
C SER A 58 11.64 -10.55 1.34
N ILE A 59 10.47 -11.02 0.89
CA ILE A 59 9.21 -10.30 0.97
C ILE A 59 8.25 -11.04 1.91
N ALA A 60 7.57 -10.32 2.80
CA ALA A 60 6.40 -10.80 3.52
C ALA A 60 5.19 -9.90 3.27
N VAL A 61 4.00 -10.46 3.48
CA VAL A 61 2.73 -9.75 3.30
C VAL A 61 1.90 -9.78 4.57
N ILE A 62 1.30 -8.64 4.91
CA ILE A 62 0.19 -8.58 5.86
C ILE A 62 -1.05 -8.21 5.05
N GLU A 63 -2.02 -9.10 4.99
CA GLU A 63 -3.27 -8.90 4.26
C GLU A 63 -4.35 -8.44 5.24
N GLY A 64 -5.06 -7.36 4.91
CA GLY A 64 -6.19 -6.87 5.68
C GLY A 64 -7.47 -6.80 4.88
N ASP A 65 -8.43 -7.65 5.23
CA ASP A 65 -9.80 -7.63 4.70
C ASP A 65 -10.84 -7.59 5.82
N LEU A 66 -12.08 -7.25 5.48
CA LEU A 66 -13.20 -7.29 6.43
C LEU A 66 -13.46 -8.73 6.87
N PHE A 67 -13.44 -9.64 5.90
CA PHE A 67 -13.77 -11.06 6.07
C PHE A 67 -13.04 -11.91 5.02
N THR A 68 -12.93 -13.21 5.32
CA THR A 68 -12.31 -14.23 4.45
C THR A 68 -10.79 -14.16 4.42
N ALA A 69 -10.16 -15.19 3.85
CA ALA A 69 -8.71 -15.26 3.67
C ALA A 69 -8.34 -15.40 2.18
N LYS A 70 -9.26 -15.03 1.26
CA LYS A 70 -9.11 -15.34 -0.17
C LYS A 70 -7.89 -14.70 -0.79
N ASP A 71 -7.60 -13.44 -0.44
CA ASP A 71 -6.44 -12.74 -0.98
C ASP A 71 -5.16 -13.24 -0.32
N ALA A 72 -5.17 -13.55 0.99
CA ALA A 72 -4.03 -14.21 1.64
C ALA A 72 -3.71 -15.58 1.04
N GLU A 73 -4.71 -16.44 0.82
CA GLU A 73 -4.56 -17.76 0.19
C GLU A 73 -3.92 -17.65 -1.20
N ARG A 74 -4.41 -16.71 -2.03
CA ARG A 74 -3.84 -16.44 -3.35
C ARG A 74 -2.37 -15.99 -3.29
N ILE A 75 -2.03 -15.15 -2.31
CA ILE A 75 -0.67 -14.64 -2.15
C ILE A 75 0.27 -15.74 -1.62
N GLU A 76 -0.20 -16.60 -0.71
CA GLU A 76 0.58 -17.73 -0.18
C GLU A 76 1.01 -18.70 -1.28
N GLU A 77 0.22 -18.88 -2.34
CA GLU A 77 0.59 -19.72 -3.50
C GLU A 77 1.89 -19.24 -4.18
N HIS A 78 2.32 -17.99 -3.96
CA HIS A 78 3.59 -17.47 -4.47
C HIS A 78 4.81 -17.85 -3.61
N GLY A 79 4.60 -18.47 -2.44
CA GLY A 79 5.65 -19.00 -1.57
C GLY A 79 6.33 -17.95 -0.69
N VAL A 80 5.62 -16.89 -0.31
CA VAL A 80 6.09 -15.89 0.66
C VAL A 80 5.32 -16.00 1.97
N PRO A 81 5.89 -15.56 3.12
CA PRO A 81 5.15 -15.45 4.36
C PRO A 81 3.98 -14.47 4.22
N VAL A 82 2.78 -14.90 4.63
CA VAL A 82 1.56 -14.08 4.64
C VAL A 82 0.92 -14.15 6.02
N VAL A 83 0.43 -13.02 6.52
CA VAL A 83 -0.37 -12.96 7.74
C VAL A 83 -1.68 -12.24 7.45
N GLN A 84 -2.79 -12.92 7.72
CA GLN A 84 -4.14 -12.39 7.54
C GLN A 84 -4.60 -11.61 8.79
N ILE A 85 -5.17 -10.44 8.57
CA ILE A 85 -5.96 -9.68 9.55
C ILE A 85 -7.39 -9.61 9.04
N ASN A 86 -8.33 -10.12 9.85
CA ASN A 86 -9.76 -9.92 9.62
C ASN A 86 -10.23 -8.77 10.52
N THR A 87 -10.65 -7.64 9.93
CA THR A 87 -11.04 -6.45 10.71
C THR A 87 -12.41 -6.57 11.36
N GLY A 88 -13.19 -7.61 11.03
CA GLY A 88 -14.51 -7.84 11.61
C GLY A 88 -15.52 -6.73 11.29
N GLY A 89 -15.35 -6.07 10.13
CA GLY A 89 -16.18 -4.95 9.69
C GLY A 89 -15.50 -3.58 9.77
N GLY A 90 -14.26 -3.50 10.26
CA GLY A 90 -13.44 -2.29 10.21
C GLY A 90 -13.10 -1.86 8.78
N CYS A 91 -13.17 -0.56 8.49
CA CYS A 91 -12.95 0.00 7.15
C CYS A 91 -11.48 0.31 6.81
N HIS A 92 -10.54 -0.02 7.70
CA HIS A 92 -9.10 0.23 7.61
C HIS A 92 -8.34 -0.69 8.58
N LEU A 93 -7.03 -0.82 8.37
CA LEU A 93 -6.08 -1.32 9.38
C LEU A 93 -5.54 -0.15 10.22
N ASP A 94 -5.35 -0.39 11.52
CA ASP A 94 -4.68 0.52 12.45
C ASP A 94 -3.34 -0.05 12.93
N ALA A 95 -2.55 0.77 13.63
CA ALA A 95 -1.23 0.38 14.10
C ALA A 95 -1.24 -0.74 15.15
N ASN A 96 -2.30 -0.87 15.95
CA ASN A 96 -2.39 -1.98 16.92
C ASN A 96 -2.58 -3.31 16.19
N MET A 97 -3.41 -3.33 15.15
CA MET A 97 -3.62 -4.53 14.34
C MET A 97 -2.30 -5.02 13.71
N ILE A 98 -1.46 -4.10 13.23
CA ILE A 98 -0.13 -4.46 12.71
C ILE A 98 0.78 -4.95 13.83
N HIS A 99 0.77 -4.27 14.98
CA HIS A 99 1.57 -4.66 16.13
C HIS A 99 1.29 -6.09 16.60
N ASP A 100 0.00 -6.45 16.70
CA ASP A 100 -0.45 -7.74 17.22
C ASP A 100 -0.01 -8.93 16.36
N VAL A 101 0.19 -8.71 15.06
CA VAL A 101 0.59 -9.78 14.12
C VAL A 101 2.06 -9.74 13.74
N LEU A 102 2.79 -8.68 14.10
CA LEU A 102 4.14 -8.46 13.63
C LEU A 102 5.11 -9.58 14.07
N ASP A 103 4.90 -10.12 15.28
CA ASP A 103 5.74 -11.18 15.84
C ASP A 103 5.52 -12.55 15.17
N CYS A 104 4.54 -12.67 14.27
CA CYS A 104 4.38 -13.83 13.38
C CYS A 104 5.40 -13.84 12.22
N LEU A 105 6.09 -12.72 11.98
CA LEU A 105 7.09 -12.57 10.93
C LEU A 105 8.51 -12.53 11.51
N ASP A 106 9.45 -13.22 10.86
CA ASP A 106 10.87 -13.09 11.18
C ASP A 106 11.46 -11.84 10.51
N LEU A 107 11.46 -10.73 11.24
CA LEU A 107 12.01 -9.46 10.76
C LEU A 107 13.52 -9.52 10.48
N GLY A 108 14.26 -10.46 11.03
CA GLY A 108 15.71 -10.54 10.85
C GLY A 108 16.14 -10.92 9.44
N VAL A 109 15.23 -11.46 8.62
CA VAL A 109 15.53 -11.99 7.28
C VAL A 109 14.80 -11.27 6.14
N LEU A 110 13.94 -10.30 6.47
CA LEU A 110 13.09 -9.61 5.50
C LEU A 110 13.75 -8.34 4.96
N ASP A 111 13.48 -8.05 3.70
CA ASP A 111 13.86 -6.78 3.06
C ASP A 111 12.67 -5.84 2.95
N MET A 112 11.48 -6.41 2.78
CA MET A 112 10.25 -5.66 2.54
C MET A 112 9.03 -6.36 3.15
N ILE A 113 8.16 -5.56 3.77
CA ILE A 113 6.81 -5.97 4.12
C ILE A 113 5.83 -5.13 3.29
N VAL A 114 4.92 -5.79 2.60
CA VAL A 114 3.78 -5.12 1.94
C VAL A 114 2.52 -5.39 2.74
N ILE A 115 1.89 -4.33 3.22
CA ILE A 115 0.62 -4.38 3.92
C ILE A 115 -0.47 -4.04 2.89
N GLU A 116 -1.27 -5.03 2.49
CA GLU A 116 -2.46 -4.78 1.68
C GLU A 116 -3.60 -4.34 2.60
N ASN A 117 -3.99 -3.07 2.53
CA ASN A 117 -5.03 -2.53 3.40
C ASN A 117 -6.43 -2.84 2.84
N VAL A 118 -7.43 -2.64 3.69
CA VAL A 118 -8.84 -2.78 3.31
C VAL A 118 -9.18 -1.90 2.10
N GLY A 119 -9.98 -2.43 1.17
CA GLY A 119 -10.47 -1.70 0.01
C GLY A 119 -11.30 -0.46 0.39
N ASN A 120 -10.66 0.71 0.48
CA ASN A 120 -11.29 1.97 0.87
C ASN A 120 -10.39 3.17 0.51
N LEU A 121 -10.99 4.23 -0.06
CA LEU A 121 -10.29 5.47 -0.43
C LEU A 121 -10.32 6.56 0.67
N VAL A 122 -11.04 6.31 1.77
CA VAL A 122 -11.29 7.30 2.83
C VAL A 122 -10.56 6.92 4.11
N CYS A 123 -11.05 5.90 4.83
CA CYS A 123 -10.56 5.59 6.19
C CYS A 123 -9.05 5.35 6.25
N PRO A 124 -8.43 4.51 5.39
CA PRO A 124 -7.01 4.18 5.52
C PRO A 124 -6.05 5.37 5.35
N ALA A 125 -6.50 6.45 4.70
CA ALA A 125 -5.70 7.65 4.54
C ALA A 125 -5.50 8.41 5.88
N GLU A 126 -6.37 8.21 6.87
CA GLU A 126 -6.25 8.92 8.15
C GLU A 126 -5.30 8.23 9.14
N PHE A 127 -5.01 6.94 8.94
CA PHE A 127 -4.25 6.13 9.89
C PHE A 127 -2.83 5.91 9.42
N ASN A 128 -1.87 6.10 10.32
CA ASN A 128 -0.50 5.66 10.16
C ASN A 128 -0.36 4.28 10.82
N ILE A 129 0.25 3.33 10.15
CA ILE A 129 0.45 1.96 10.64
C ILE A 129 1.94 1.62 10.79
N GLY A 130 2.81 2.62 10.79
CA GLY A 130 4.26 2.50 10.92
C GLY A 130 4.98 2.30 9.58
N GLU A 131 4.28 2.48 8.47
CA GLU A 131 4.83 2.32 7.12
C GLU A 131 5.85 3.40 6.74
N ASP A 132 6.74 3.06 5.81
CA ASP A 132 7.63 4.05 5.18
C ASP A 132 6.95 4.78 4.02
N CYS A 133 6.07 4.08 3.29
CA CYS A 133 5.39 4.63 2.12
C CYS A 133 3.93 4.17 2.05
N LYS A 134 3.03 5.13 1.82
CA LYS A 134 1.67 4.85 1.34
C LYS A 134 1.70 4.79 -0.19
N VAL A 135 1.16 3.72 -0.77
CA VAL A 135 1.02 3.58 -2.23
C VAL A 135 -0.46 3.48 -2.56
N THR A 136 -0.97 4.39 -3.39
CA THR A 136 -2.40 4.43 -3.74
C THR A 136 -2.61 3.78 -5.10
N VAL A 137 -3.43 2.74 -5.16
CA VAL A 137 -3.87 2.10 -6.40
C VAL A 137 -5.24 2.63 -6.78
N LEU A 138 -5.30 3.33 -7.91
CA LEU A 138 -6.52 3.79 -8.56
C LEU A 138 -6.68 3.03 -9.88
N SER A 139 -7.80 2.34 -10.06
CA SER A 139 -8.13 1.72 -11.34
C SER A 139 -8.82 2.71 -12.27
N ILE A 140 -8.48 2.67 -13.56
CA ILE A 140 -9.14 3.54 -14.54
C ILE A 140 -10.67 3.32 -14.61
N THR A 141 -11.16 2.14 -14.22
CA THR A 141 -12.60 1.84 -14.25
C THR A 141 -13.38 2.56 -13.17
N GLU A 142 -12.71 3.22 -12.23
CA GLU A 142 -13.34 3.98 -11.16
C GLU A 142 -13.74 5.39 -11.60
N GLY A 143 -13.12 5.93 -12.66
CA GLY A 143 -13.28 7.31 -13.12
C GLY A 143 -12.12 8.22 -12.73
N ASP A 144 -11.81 9.18 -13.60
CA ASP A 144 -10.70 10.13 -13.50
C ASP A 144 -10.91 11.24 -12.46
N ASP A 145 -12.14 11.39 -11.96
CA ASP A 145 -12.55 12.37 -10.95
C ASP A 145 -12.17 12.00 -9.50
N LYS A 146 -11.70 10.77 -9.26
CA LYS A 146 -11.38 10.26 -7.92
C LYS A 146 -10.32 11.05 -7.16
N PRO A 147 -9.25 11.56 -7.79
CA PRO A 147 -8.26 12.39 -7.11
C PRO A 147 -8.87 13.57 -6.36
N LEU A 148 -9.73 14.36 -7.02
CA LEU A 148 -10.37 15.51 -6.41
C LEU A 148 -11.46 15.13 -5.39
N LYS A 149 -12.11 13.96 -5.56
CA LYS A 149 -13.11 13.46 -4.61
C LYS A 149 -12.51 12.93 -3.32
N TYR A 150 -11.30 12.39 -3.36
CA TYR A 150 -10.63 11.75 -2.23
C TYR A 150 -9.22 12.30 -2.02
N PRO A 151 -9.01 13.61 -1.85
CA PRO A 151 -7.69 14.23 -2.00
C PRO A 151 -6.67 13.77 -0.95
N LEU A 152 -7.11 13.34 0.25
CA LEU A 152 -6.20 12.97 1.33
C LEU A 152 -5.32 11.75 0.97
N ILE A 153 -5.89 10.71 0.36
CA ILE A 153 -5.17 9.49 0.02
C ILE A 153 -4.06 9.77 -1.02
N PHE A 154 -4.35 10.63 -2.00
CA PHE A 154 -3.37 11.05 -3.01
C PHE A 154 -2.34 12.02 -2.44
N LYS A 155 -2.73 12.90 -1.52
CA LYS A 155 -1.83 13.85 -0.85
C LYS A 155 -0.76 13.13 -0.02
N GLN A 156 -1.08 11.98 0.57
CA GLN A 156 -0.16 11.22 1.40
C GLN A 156 0.62 10.14 0.64
N ALA A 157 0.28 9.88 -0.63
CA ALA A 157 0.88 8.82 -1.40
C ALA A 157 2.34 9.15 -1.76
N SER A 158 3.25 8.20 -1.49
CA SER A 158 4.62 8.25 -2.01
C SER A 158 4.66 7.87 -3.50
N ALA A 159 3.73 7.00 -3.91
CA ALA A 159 3.47 6.68 -5.30
C ALA A 159 1.98 6.41 -5.54
N VAL A 160 1.52 6.75 -6.74
CA VAL A 160 0.16 6.48 -7.21
C VAL A 160 0.25 5.56 -8.43
N ILE A 161 -0.47 4.45 -8.38
CA ILE A 161 -0.56 3.46 -9.44
C ILE A 161 -1.89 3.67 -10.15
N LEU A 162 -1.85 3.98 -11.45
CA LEU A 162 -3.03 4.03 -12.31
C LEU A 162 -3.15 2.66 -12.99
N ASN A 163 -3.94 1.76 -12.42
CA ASN A 163 -4.01 0.36 -12.84
C ASN A 163 -5.11 0.11 -13.89
N LYS A 164 -4.95 -0.99 -14.63
CA LYS A 164 -5.84 -1.46 -15.70
C LYS A 164 -5.86 -0.55 -16.93
N VAL A 165 -4.71 0.07 -17.27
CA VAL A 165 -4.60 0.96 -18.44
C VAL A 165 -4.91 0.28 -19.77
N ASP A 166 -4.84 -1.06 -19.82
CA ASP A 166 -5.28 -1.88 -20.93
C ASP A 166 -6.78 -1.69 -21.26
N LEU A 167 -7.57 -1.20 -20.30
CA LEU A 167 -8.99 -0.93 -20.48
C LEU A 167 -9.28 0.49 -20.99
N LEU A 168 -8.27 1.36 -21.17
CA LEU A 168 -8.48 2.75 -21.62
C LEU A 168 -9.34 2.85 -22.89
N PRO A 169 -9.14 2.01 -23.94
CA PRO A 169 -9.97 2.05 -25.15
C PRO A 169 -11.46 1.75 -24.93
N TYR A 170 -11.83 1.17 -23.79
CA TYR A 170 -13.19 0.75 -23.45
C TYR A 170 -13.84 1.62 -22.37
N THR A 171 -13.16 2.68 -21.94
CA THR A 171 -13.65 3.61 -20.91
C THR A 171 -13.56 5.05 -21.40
N ASN A 172 -14.23 5.95 -20.68
CA ASN A 172 -14.14 7.39 -20.90
C ASN A 172 -13.13 8.07 -19.96
N PHE A 173 -12.21 7.31 -19.37
CA PHE A 173 -11.23 7.83 -18.42
C PHE A 173 -10.22 8.74 -19.13
N ASP A 174 -10.12 10.00 -18.71
CA ASP A 174 -9.09 10.92 -19.19
C ASP A 174 -7.84 10.83 -18.30
N LEU A 175 -6.85 10.11 -18.81
CA LEU A 175 -5.57 9.92 -18.13
C LEU A 175 -4.89 11.26 -17.81
N LYS A 176 -4.92 12.22 -18.72
CA LYS A 176 -4.25 13.52 -18.52
C LYS A 176 -4.97 14.37 -17.47
N ALA A 177 -6.30 14.29 -17.42
CA ALA A 177 -7.07 14.97 -16.38
C ALA A 177 -6.73 14.40 -14.99
N ALA A 178 -6.72 13.07 -14.84
CA ALA A 178 -6.34 12.43 -13.59
C ALA A 178 -4.89 12.77 -13.17
N GLU A 179 -3.93 12.70 -14.10
CA GLU A 179 -2.53 13.09 -13.86
C GLU A 179 -2.40 14.53 -13.36
N LYS A 180 -3.11 15.46 -14.00
CA LYS A 180 -3.13 16.87 -13.61
C LYS A 180 -3.69 17.07 -12.20
N ASP A 181 -4.79 16.41 -11.87
CA ASP A 181 -5.42 16.57 -10.56
C ASP A 181 -4.56 15.94 -9.45
N ILE A 182 -3.99 14.76 -9.69
CA ILE A 182 -3.07 14.10 -8.75
C ILE A 182 -1.85 14.97 -8.49
N THR A 183 -1.22 15.51 -9.54
CA THR A 183 -0.04 16.37 -9.40
C THR A 183 -0.35 17.74 -8.79
N ALA A 184 -1.57 18.25 -8.96
CA ALA A 184 -2.02 19.45 -8.25
C ALA A 184 -2.20 19.20 -6.74
N ILE A 185 -2.68 18.02 -6.36
CA ILE A 185 -2.84 17.61 -4.95
C ILE A 185 -1.48 17.32 -4.31
N HIS A 186 -0.61 16.58 -5.00
CA HIS A 186 0.73 16.23 -4.56
C HIS A 186 1.77 16.51 -5.65
N PRO A 187 2.35 17.72 -5.67
CA PRO A 187 3.44 18.04 -6.59
C PRO A 187 4.62 17.08 -6.40
N GLY A 188 5.11 16.51 -7.51
CA GLY A 188 6.27 15.61 -7.52
C GLY A 188 5.99 14.16 -7.08
N VAL A 189 4.73 13.77 -6.88
CA VAL A 189 4.39 12.36 -6.59
C VAL A 189 4.81 11.44 -7.73
N THR A 190 5.27 10.24 -7.40
CA THR A 190 5.55 9.22 -8.41
C THR A 190 4.23 8.69 -8.96
N LEU A 191 3.99 8.83 -10.26
CA LEU A 191 2.74 8.40 -10.90
C LEU A 191 3.05 7.35 -11.97
N LEU A 192 2.46 6.16 -11.84
CA LEU A 192 2.80 5.00 -12.67
C LEU A 192 1.54 4.40 -13.31
N PRO A 193 1.31 4.64 -14.60
CA PRO A 193 0.33 3.91 -15.39
C PRO A 193 0.78 2.45 -15.56
N VAL A 194 -0.07 1.50 -15.17
CA VAL A 194 0.25 0.06 -15.26
C VAL A 194 -0.94 -0.77 -15.69
N SER A 195 -0.65 -1.95 -16.25
CA SER A 195 -1.61 -3.03 -16.41
C SER A 195 -1.05 -4.31 -15.80
N CYS A 196 -1.70 -4.78 -14.73
CA CYS A 196 -1.40 -6.11 -14.20
C CYS A 196 -1.80 -7.24 -15.18
N GLN A 197 -2.70 -6.96 -16.12
CA GLN A 197 -3.16 -7.93 -17.12
C GLN A 197 -2.10 -8.13 -18.21
N THR A 198 -1.59 -7.05 -18.79
CA THR A 198 -0.64 -7.10 -19.92
C THR A 198 0.82 -7.06 -19.50
N GLY A 199 1.10 -6.58 -18.27
CA GLY A 199 2.44 -6.33 -17.77
C GLY A 199 2.98 -4.93 -18.07
N GLU A 200 2.22 -4.10 -18.78
CA GLU A 200 2.60 -2.72 -19.09
C GLU A 200 2.91 -1.93 -17.81
N GLY A 201 4.02 -1.18 -17.81
CA GLY A 201 4.44 -0.30 -16.71
C GLY A 201 4.96 -1.00 -15.45
N LEU A 202 4.78 -2.32 -15.29
CA LEU A 202 5.16 -3.03 -14.07
C LEU A 202 6.66 -3.01 -13.78
N GLU A 203 7.50 -3.02 -14.82
CA GLU A 203 8.96 -2.95 -14.64
C GLU A 203 9.39 -1.64 -13.95
N VAL A 204 8.73 -0.52 -14.24
CA VAL A 204 9.01 0.76 -13.58
C VAL A 204 8.61 0.70 -12.11
N TRP A 205 7.48 0.05 -11.80
CA TRP A 205 7.02 -0.18 -10.44
C TRP A 205 8.01 -1.06 -9.64
N PHE A 206 8.48 -2.17 -10.22
CA PHE A 206 9.45 -3.05 -9.57
C PHE A 206 10.77 -2.33 -9.26
N ASN A 207 11.29 -1.56 -10.22
CA ASN A 207 12.49 -0.76 -10.03
C ASN A 207 12.31 0.34 -8.97
N TRP A 208 11.11 0.93 -8.87
CA TRP A 208 10.80 1.87 -7.81
C TRP A 208 10.88 1.21 -6.42
N LEU A 209 10.32 0.02 -6.24
CA LEU A 209 10.39 -0.74 -4.99
C LEU A 209 11.83 -1.10 -4.61
N ILE A 210 12.61 -1.63 -5.56
CA ILE A 210 14.04 -1.97 -5.33
C ILE A 210 14.79 -0.73 -4.84
N LYS A 211 14.55 0.43 -5.46
CA LYS A 211 15.16 1.69 -5.03
C LYS A 211 14.75 2.09 -3.61
N GLN A 212 13.48 1.92 -3.23
CA GLN A 212 13.04 2.21 -1.87
C GLN A 212 13.70 1.28 -0.83
N VAL A 213 13.85 -0.01 -1.15
CA VAL A 213 14.55 -0.97 -0.28
C VAL A 213 16.01 -0.55 -0.09
N GLN A 214 16.69 -0.18 -1.18
CA GLN A 214 18.07 0.31 -1.12
C GLN A 214 18.19 1.59 -0.27
N ILE A 215 17.24 2.52 -0.39
CA ILE A 215 17.21 3.74 0.44
C ILE A 215 17.00 3.39 1.92
N LYS A 216 16.10 2.44 2.23
CA LYS A 216 15.83 2.03 3.61
C LYS A 216 17.09 1.46 4.26
N LYS A 217 17.74 0.49 3.61
CA LYS A 217 18.98 -0.14 4.10
C LYS A 217 20.15 0.85 4.16
N GLY A 218 20.25 1.76 3.19
CA GLY A 218 21.31 2.77 3.15
C GLY A 218 21.23 3.82 4.28
N LYS A 219 20.07 3.99 4.93
CA LYS A 219 19.91 4.89 6.09
C LYS A 219 20.49 4.34 7.40
N GLU A 220 20.81 3.05 7.50
CA GLU A 220 21.46 2.45 8.68
C GLU A 220 22.99 2.58 8.65
N SER A 221 23.59 2.88 7.49
CA SER A 221 25.05 2.99 7.31
C SER A 221 25.63 4.38 7.60
N LYS A 222 24.86 5.29 8.22
CA LYS A 222 25.28 6.64 8.64
C LYS A 222 24.87 6.90 10.07
#